data_AF-A0A355BDV0-F1
#
_entry.id   AF-A0A355BDV0-F1
#
_cell.length_a   1.000
_cell.length_b   1.000
_cell.length_c   1.000
_cell.angle_alpha   90.00
_cell.angle_beta   90.00
_cell.angle_gamma   90.00
#
_symmetry.space_group_name_H-M   'P 1'
#
loop_
_entity.id
_entity.type
_entity.pdbx_description
1 polymer ?
#
loop_
_entity_poly.entity_id
_entity_poly.type
_entity_poly.pdbx_seq_one_letter_code
_entity_poly.pdbx_strand_id
1 'polypeptide(L)'
;KTFGNIVTFRDLEKATIDAITLFGDSNTKNVVLEKSYKEYLEGFTDIVTGEARRGYVEVVKELNEKFPSSDAIVTEKDKKEFAKLFGEYLRVENILQNYDEFNHLKALQGVDINNPEAVSAFKEGHFVTDEDIAAMQKIELLKERTVQDYRSTYNDIRDWLRREKSGTASEESTIDWDDVVFEIDLLKSQEINLDFILELIFEHNKKTKDKDTLITEIRRVIRASIGNRAKESLVVDFINETDLDTLQDKANVIDSFFVFAQ
;
A
#
# COMPACT_ATOMS: atom_id res chain seq x y z
N LYS A 1 3.75 -8.95 12.61
CA LYS A 1 3.37 -7.69 13.31
C LYS A 1 4.60 -7.15 14.00
N THR A 2 4.98 -5.90 13.70
CA THR A 2 6.19 -5.22 14.20
C THR A 2 5.98 -4.60 15.58
N PHE A 3 4.77 -4.13 15.89
CA PHE A 3 4.39 -3.58 17.20
C PHE A 3 2.90 -3.84 17.50
N GLY A 4 2.46 -3.50 18.72
CA GLY A 4 1.09 -3.64 19.18
C GLY A 4 0.46 -2.28 19.54
N ASN A 5 -0.71 -1.98 18.97
CA ASN A 5 -1.42 -0.74 19.24
C ASN A 5 -2.09 -0.80 20.62
N ILE A 6 -1.72 0.12 21.51
CA ILE A 6 -2.33 0.26 22.83
C ILE A 6 -3.18 1.54 22.82
N VAL A 7 -4.50 1.36 22.72
CA VAL A 7 -5.46 2.48 22.76
C VAL A 7 -5.96 2.66 24.18
N THR A 8 -5.83 3.87 24.71
CA THR A 8 -6.18 4.20 26.10
C THR A 8 -7.24 5.29 26.14
N PHE A 9 -8.18 5.18 27.07
CA PHE A 9 -9.26 6.17 27.29
C PHE A 9 -9.03 7.00 28.55
N ARG A 10 -7.81 6.94 29.08
CA ARG A 10 -7.31 7.70 30.23
C ARG A 10 -5.88 8.08 29.92
N ASP A 11 -5.42 9.19 30.48
CA ASP A 11 -4.01 9.55 30.39
C ASP A 11 -3.16 8.51 31.17
N LEU A 12 -2.53 7.61 30.40
CA LEU A 12 -1.62 6.59 30.89
C LEU A 12 -0.18 6.83 30.42
N GLU A 13 0.11 7.96 29.76
CA GLU A 13 1.42 8.22 29.16
C GLU A 13 2.51 8.23 30.25
N LYS A 14 2.31 9.06 31.28
CA LYS A 14 3.25 9.15 32.40
C LYS A 14 3.41 7.81 33.12
N ALA A 15 2.31 7.12 33.41
CA ALA A 15 2.35 5.83 34.09
C ALA A 15 3.11 4.77 33.27
N THR A 16 3.00 4.82 31.93
CA THR A 16 3.73 3.95 31.01
C THR A 16 5.22 4.27 31.01
N ILE A 17 5.58 5.56 30.94
CA ILE A 17 6.98 6.02 30.99
C ILE A 17 7.62 5.61 32.33
N ASP A 18 6.92 5.84 33.45
CA ASP A 18 7.39 5.49 34.79
C ASP A 18 7.60 3.96 34.92
N ALA A 19 6.67 3.16 34.39
CA ALA A 19 6.78 1.69 34.39
C ALA A 19 7.96 1.18 33.54
N ILE A 20 8.20 1.75 32.36
CA ILE A 20 9.34 1.37 31.50
C ILE A 20 10.66 1.75 32.19
N THR A 21 10.70 2.93 32.80
CA THR A 21 11.88 3.46 33.50
C THR A 21 12.26 2.59 34.71
N LEU A 22 11.30 1.90 35.34
CA LEU A 22 11.58 0.95 36.41
C LEU A 22 12.50 -0.21 35.98
N PHE A 23 12.49 -0.57 34.70
CA PHE A 23 13.26 -1.69 34.13
C PHE A 23 14.49 -1.25 33.33
N GLY A 24 14.84 0.05 33.33
CA GLY A 24 15.95 0.56 32.53
C GLY A 24 16.36 1.99 32.85
N ASP A 25 16.93 2.67 31.86
CA ASP A 25 17.35 4.08 31.92
C ASP A 25 16.43 4.98 31.07
N SER A 26 16.73 6.28 31.02
CA SER A 26 15.97 7.26 30.23
C SER A 26 15.96 6.99 28.72
N ASN A 27 16.87 6.15 28.20
CA ASN A 27 16.92 5.77 26.79
C ASN A 27 16.04 4.56 26.50
N THR A 28 15.67 3.79 27.52
CA THR A 28 14.86 2.56 27.38
C THR A 28 13.49 2.86 26.75
N LYS A 29 12.88 4.02 27.05
CA LYS A 29 11.63 4.43 26.39
C LYS A 29 11.76 4.63 24.87
N ASN A 30 12.91 5.09 24.38
CA ASN A 30 13.12 5.38 22.96
C ASN A 30 13.30 4.10 22.12
N VAL A 31 13.53 2.97 22.82
CA VAL A 31 13.65 1.62 22.26
C VAL A 31 12.33 0.86 22.38
N VAL A 32 11.56 1.11 23.44
CA VAL A 32 10.31 0.38 23.74
C VAL A 32 9.07 1.01 23.12
N LEU A 33 9.04 2.35 23.01
CA LEU A 33 7.94 3.08 22.40
C LEU A 33 8.26 3.41 20.94
N GLU A 34 7.24 3.28 20.09
CA GLU A 34 7.33 3.69 18.69
C GLU A 34 7.54 5.21 18.56
N LYS A 35 8.13 5.62 17.43
CA LYS A 35 8.35 7.05 17.13
C LYS A 35 7.03 7.77 16.90
N SER A 36 7.03 9.09 16.99
CA SER A 36 5.84 9.89 16.73
C SER A 36 5.40 9.84 15.27
N TYR A 37 4.12 10.14 15.02
CA TYR A 37 3.58 10.33 13.66
C TYR A 37 4.44 11.28 12.83
N LYS A 38 4.84 12.41 13.42
CA LYS A 38 5.65 13.44 12.77
C LYS A 38 7.02 12.90 12.34
N GLU A 39 7.68 12.10 13.17
CA GLU A 39 8.97 11.49 12.84
C GLU A 39 8.85 10.52 11.66
N TYR A 40 7.79 9.70 11.57
CA TYR A 40 7.57 8.84 10.41
C TYR A 40 7.15 9.61 9.14
N LEU A 41 6.49 10.77 9.30
CA LEU A 41 6.08 11.62 8.19
C LEU A 41 7.26 12.40 7.59
N GLU A 42 8.08 13.04 8.44
CA GLU A 42 9.16 13.95 8.06
C GLU A 42 10.55 13.30 8.02
N GLY A 43 10.74 12.20 8.74
CA GLY A 43 12.03 11.53 8.92
C GLY A 43 12.64 11.82 10.30
N PHE A 44 13.57 10.95 10.72
CA PHE A 44 14.25 11.06 12.00
C PHE A 44 15.63 10.40 11.96
N THR A 45 16.49 10.73 12.93
CA THR A 45 17.74 9.99 13.15
C THR A 45 17.53 8.98 14.26
N ASP A 46 17.76 7.71 13.95
CA ASP A 46 17.64 6.63 14.92
C ASP A 46 18.70 6.79 16.02
N ILE A 47 18.26 6.90 17.27
CA ILE A 47 19.16 7.13 18.42
C ILE A 47 19.99 5.87 18.73
N VAL A 48 19.50 4.69 18.36
CA VAL A 48 20.17 3.41 18.60
C VAL A 48 21.21 3.12 17.52
N THR A 49 20.83 3.29 16.25
CA THR A 49 21.74 2.95 15.13
C THR A 49 22.55 4.14 14.62
N GLY A 50 22.10 5.37 14.91
CA GLY A 50 22.67 6.61 14.35
C GLY A 50 22.29 6.85 12.89
N GLU A 51 21.47 5.98 12.29
CA GLU A 51 21.08 6.09 10.88
C GLU A 51 19.98 7.12 10.67
N ALA A 52 20.12 7.93 9.62
CA ALA A 52 19.02 8.77 9.15
C ALA A 52 17.95 7.90 8.48
N ARG A 53 16.72 8.00 8.97
CA ARG A 53 15.52 7.37 8.41
C ARG A 53 14.71 8.44 7.70
N ARG A 54 14.46 8.22 6.42
CA ARG A 54 13.64 9.11 5.60
C ARG A 54 12.17 9.01 5.99
N GLY A 55 11.48 10.15 5.94
CA GLY A 55 10.05 10.22 6.19
C GLY A 55 9.24 9.86 4.95
N TYR A 56 7.96 9.57 5.17
CA TYR A 56 6.99 9.31 4.10
C TYR A 56 6.99 10.41 3.02
N VAL A 57 7.04 11.68 3.42
CA VAL A 57 6.99 12.83 2.48
C VAL A 57 8.18 12.81 1.53
N GLU A 58 9.38 12.52 2.02
CA GLU A 58 10.58 12.44 1.18
C GLU A 58 10.50 11.27 0.21
N VAL A 59 10.06 10.10 0.69
CA VAL A 59 9.93 8.88 -0.13
C VAL A 59 8.89 9.08 -1.25
N VAL A 60 7.72 9.66 -0.95
CA VAL A 60 6.68 9.93 -1.95
C VAL A 60 7.16 10.94 -2.99
N LYS A 61 7.82 12.01 -2.54
CA LYS A 61 8.39 13.02 -3.44
C LYS A 61 9.37 12.37 -4.42
N GLU A 62 10.30 11.55 -3.93
CA GLU A 62 11.26 10.88 -4.79
C GLU A 62 10.61 9.87 -5.74
N LEU A 63 9.59 9.13 -5.30
CA LEU A 63 8.83 8.24 -6.19
C LEU A 63 8.19 9.02 -7.34
N ASN A 64 7.57 10.16 -7.05
CA ASN A 64 6.93 11.00 -8.06
C ASN A 64 7.94 11.66 -9.02
N GLU A 65 9.11 12.06 -8.52
CA GLU A 65 10.17 12.68 -9.33
C GLU A 65 10.89 11.67 -10.23
N LYS A 66 11.26 10.49 -9.70
CA LYS A 66 12.04 9.49 -10.43
C LYS A 66 11.19 8.55 -11.27
N PHE A 67 10.00 8.19 -10.78
CA PHE A 67 9.15 7.19 -11.40
C PHE A 67 7.72 7.73 -11.57
N PRO A 68 7.50 8.81 -12.34
CA PRO A 68 6.18 9.42 -12.48
C PRO A 68 5.10 8.47 -13.03
N SER A 69 5.53 7.38 -13.67
CA SER A 69 4.67 6.25 -14.04
C SER A 69 5.47 4.95 -13.96
N SER A 70 4.77 3.82 -13.76
CA SER A 70 5.38 2.48 -13.79
C SER A 70 6.07 2.17 -15.11
N ASP A 71 5.60 2.74 -16.22
CA ASP A 71 6.14 2.53 -17.55
C ASP A 71 7.55 3.12 -17.73
N ALA A 72 7.96 4.02 -16.83
CA ALA A 72 9.31 4.58 -16.82
C ALA A 72 10.37 3.58 -16.31
N ILE A 73 9.98 2.47 -15.70
CA ILE A 73 10.88 1.49 -15.08
C ILE A 73 11.29 0.45 -16.14
N VAL A 74 12.31 0.79 -16.93
CA VAL A 74 12.72 -0.02 -18.08
C VAL A 74 14.02 -0.77 -17.81
N THR A 75 15.09 -0.06 -17.43
CA THR A 75 16.41 -0.67 -17.27
C THR A 75 16.49 -1.51 -15.99
N GLU A 76 17.45 -2.42 -15.92
CA GLU A 76 17.69 -3.19 -14.70
C GLU A 76 18.06 -2.29 -13.51
N LYS A 77 18.79 -1.20 -13.78
CA LYS A 77 19.10 -0.18 -12.77
C LYS A 77 17.83 0.48 -12.24
N ASP A 78 16.92 0.87 -13.13
CA ASP A 78 15.64 1.47 -12.73
C ASP A 78 14.83 0.50 -11.88
N LYS A 79 14.79 -0.79 -12.26
CA LYS A 79 14.12 -1.84 -11.49
C LYS A 79 14.69 -1.94 -10.07
N LYS A 80 16.02 -1.93 -9.93
CA LYS A 80 16.69 -2.01 -8.62
C LYS A 80 16.38 -0.80 -7.76
N GLU A 81 16.52 0.39 -8.33
CA GLU A 81 16.28 1.66 -7.64
C GLU A 81 14.82 1.80 -7.21
N PHE A 82 13.88 1.48 -8.10
CA PHE A 82 12.46 1.43 -7.78
C PHE A 82 12.16 0.40 -6.69
N ALA A 83 12.70 -0.82 -6.77
CA ALA A 83 12.45 -1.85 -5.76
C ALA A 83 12.92 -1.40 -4.37
N LYS A 84 14.07 -0.74 -4.26
CA LYS A 84 14.51 -0.18 -2.97
C LYS A 84 13.56 0.90 -2.47
N LEU A 85 13.26 1.88 -3.30
CA LEU A 85 12.46 3.04 -2.92
C LEU A 85 11.01 2.66 -2.59
N PHE A 86 10.39 1.78 -3.39
CA PHE A 86 9.03 1.31 -3.12
C PHE A 86 8.98 0.37 -1.91
N GLY A 87 10.03 -0.40 -1.63
CA GLY A 87 10.14 -1.15 -0.37
C GLY A 87 10.23 -0.25 0.86
N GLU A 88 10.91 0.90 0.77
CA GLU A 88 10.86 1.93 1.81
C GLU A 88 9.46 2.51 1.99
N TYR A 89 8.77 2.83 0.87
CA TYR A 89 7.38 3.30 0.90
C TYR A 89 6.45 2.31 1.61
N LEU A 90 6.49 1.02 1.24
CA LEU A 90 5.64 0.00 1.85
C LEU A 90 5.84 -0.10 3.37
N ARG A 91 7.10 0.00 3.83
CA ARG A 91 7.43 -0.04 5.26
C ARG A 91 6.87 1.17 6.00
N VAL A 92 7.16 2.38 5.53
CA VAL A 92 6.71 3.61 6.21
C VAL A 92 5.18 3.76 6.14
N GLU A 93 4.57 3.42 5.01
CA GLU A 93 3.11 3.42 4.86
C GLU A 93 2.45 2.45 5.85
N ASN A 94 2.99 1.22 5.96
CA ASN A 94 2.44 0.22 6.89
C ASN A 94 2.54 0.65 8.36
N ILE A 95 3.60 1.37 8.73
CA ILE A 95 3.73 1.94 10.07
C ILE A 95 2.67 3.03 10.27
N LEU A 96 2.59 3.98 9.32
CA LEU A 96 1.70 5.12 9.38
C LEU A 96 0.21 4.74 9.42
N GLN A 97 -0.20 3.60 8.85
CA GLN A 97 -1.58 3.09 8.94
C GLN A 97 -2.09 2.88 10.39
N ASN A 98 -1.19 2.83 11.37
CA ASN A 98 -1.56 2.71 12.79
C ASN A 98 -1.83 4.05 13.48
N TYR A 99 -1.64 5.18 12.77
CA TYR A 99 -1.85 6.52 13.29
C TYR A 99 -3.16 7.10 12.77
N ASP A 100 -3.96 7.66 13.67
CA ASP A 100 -5.25 8.27 13.34
C ASP A 100 -5.06 9.43 12.35
N GLU A 101 -4.00 10.23 12.52
CA GLU A 101 -3.67 11.36 11.64
C GLU A 101 -3.47 10.92 10.18
N PHE A 102 -2.82 9.78 9.95
CA PHE A 102 -2.61 9.26 8.60
C PHE A 102 -3.91 8.70 8.00
N ASN A 103 -4.73 8.03 8.81
CA ASN A 103 -6.03 7.53 8.38
C ASN A 103 -6.98 8.68 8.03
N HIS A 104 -6.95 9.77 8.79
CA HIS A 104 -7.67 11.02 8.49
C HIS A 104 -7.17 11.63 7.19
N LEU A 105 -5.85 11.71 6.99
CA LEU A 105 -5.25 12.21 5.75
C LEU A 105 -5.71 11.41 4.52
N LYS A 106 -5.78 10.07 4.63
CA LYS A 106 -6.30 9.21 3.56
C LYS A 106 -7.79 9.45 3.32
N ALA A 107 -8.60 9.49 4.37
CA ALA A 107 -10.04 9.72 4.27
C ALA A 107 -10.35 11.08 3.64
N LEU A 108 -9.54 12.12 3.91
CA LEU A 108 -9.68 13.45 3.33
C LEU A 108 -9.59 13.44 1.79
N GLN A 109 -8.88 12.48 1.18
CA GLN A 109 -8.79 12.37 -0.29
C GLN A 109 -10.15 12.09 -0.95
N GLY A 110 -11.09 11.49 -0.22
CA GLY A 110 -12.45 11.22 -0.69
C GLY A 110 -13.44 12.36 -0.42
N VAL A 111 -13.03 13.41 0.29
CA VAL A 111 -13.90 14.52 0.70
C VAL A 111 -13.80 15.65 -0.32
N ASP A 112 -14.96 16.14 -0.78
CA ASP A 112 -15.00 17.38 -1.55
C ASP A 112 -14.78 18.58 -0.63
N ILE A 113 -13.56 19.12 -0.64
CA ILE A 113 -13.15 20.26 0.16
C ILE A 113 -13.89 21.56 -0.18
N ASN A 114 -14.52 21.63 -1.36
CA ASN A 114 -15.31 22.79 -1.77
C ASN A 114 -16.76 22.70 -1.28
N ASN A 115 -17.16 21.57 -0.69
CA ASN A 115 -18.46 21.37 -0.09
C ASN A 115 -18.40 21.59 1.43
N PRO A 116 -18.95 22.70 1.96
CA PRO A 116 -18.90 22.99 3.40
C PRO A 116 -19.57 21.95 4.28
N GLU A 117 -20.64 21.28 3.79
CA GLU A 117 -21.33 20.23 4.54
C GLU A 117 -20.45 18.99 4.67
N ALA A 118 -19.76 18.61 3.58
CA ALA A 118 -18.83 17.48 3.59
C ALA A 118 -17.63 17.73 4.51
N VAL A 119 -17.08 18.96 4.49
CA VAL A 119 -16.00 19.37 5.38
C VAL A 119 -16.46 19.39 6.84
N SER A 120 -17.65 19.88 7.15
CA SER A 120 -18.19 19.88 8.52
C SER A 120 -18.40 18.46 9.04
N ALA A 121 -18.99 17.58 8.23
CA ALA A 121 -19.17 16.18 8.59
C ALA A 121 -17.84 15.46 8.82
N PHE A 122 -16.82 15.77 8.00
CA PHE A 122 -15.47 15.21 8.18
C PHE A 122 -14.83 15.68 9.49
N LYS A 123 -14.92 16.97 9.83
CA LYS A 123 -14.42 17.52 11.10
C LYS A 123 -15.07 16.86 12.30
N GLU A 124 -16.39 16.71 12.28
CA GLU A 124 -17.14 16.06 13.37
C GLU A 124 -16.81 14.57 13.47
N GLY A 125 -16.70 13.85 12.35
CA GLY A 125 -16.45 12.42 12.33
C GLY A 125 -15.02 12.02 12.74
N HIS A 126 -14.05 12.89 12.47
CA HIS A 126 -12.62 12.65 12.72
C HIS A 126 -12.04 13.50 13.84
N PHE A 127 -12.85 14.37 14.46
CA PHE A 127 -12.44 15.29 15.53
C PHE A 127 -11.24 16.19 15.14
N VAL A 128 -11.24 16.67 13.89
CA VAL A 128 -10.16 17.51 13.33
C VAL A 128 -10.59 18.97 13.18
N THR A 129 -9.61 19.87 13.26
CA THR A 129 -9.82 21.32 13.10
C THR A 129 -9.57 21.79 11.66
N ASP A 130 -9.90 23.05 11.36
CA ASP A 130 -9.51 23.70 10.10
C ASP A 130 -7.98 23.73 9.92
N GLU A 131 -7.24 23.90 11.00
CA GLU A 131 -5.77 23.92 10.97
C GLU A 131 -5.21 22.55 10.61
N ASP A 132 -5.80 21.47 11.16
CA ASP A 132 -5.43 20.09 10.82
C ASP A 132 -5.72 19.77 9.36
N ILE A 133 -6.89 20.17 8.84
CA ILE A 133 -7.22 20.00 7.43
C ILE A 133 -6.24 20.77 6.54
N ALA A 134 -5.91 22.01 6.89
CA ALA A 134 -4.94 22.81 6.14
C ALA A 134 -3.52 22.21 6.20
N ALA A 135 -3.15 21.53 7.28
CA ALA A 135 -1.90 20.80 7.38
C ALA A 135 -1.93 19.52 6.51
N MET A 136 -3.02 18.75 6.57
CA MET A 136 -3.22 17.54 5.76
C MET A 136 -3.17 17.84 4.26
N GLN A 137 -3.77 18.94 3.80
CA GLN A 137 -3.75 19.36 2.40
C GLN A 137 -2.36 19.67 1.83
N LYS A 138 -1.36 19.93 2.69
CA LYS A 138 0.03 20.16 2.26
C LYS A 138 0.81 18.86 2.06
N ILE A 139 0.28 17.74 2.54
CA ILE A 139 0.93 16.44 2.46
C ILE A 139 0.52 15.79 1.15
N GLU A 140 1.49 15.51 0.29
CA GLU A 140 1.27 14.78 -0.95
C GLU A 140 1.12 13.28 -0.67
N LEU A 141 0.03 12.70 -1.16
CA LEU A 141 -0.20 11.25 -1.13
C LEU A 141 -0.05 10.67 -2.53
N LEU A 142 0.46 9.44 -2.61
CA LEU A 142 0.30 8.65 -3.83
C LEU A 142 -1.17 8.31 -4.02
N LYS A 143 -1.67 8.50 -5.25
CA LYS A 143 -3.02 8.08 -5.62
C LYS A 143 -3.13 6.57 -5.50
N GLU A 144 -4.28 6.06 -5.06
CA GLU A 144 -4.52 4.61 -4.92
C GLU A 144 -4.21 3.84 -6.20
N ARG A 145 -4.58 4.43 -7.35
CA ARG A 145 -4.21 3.94 -8.67
C ARG A 145 -2.69 3.80 -8.74
N THR A 146 -1.93 4.88 -8.65
CA THR A 146 -0.45 4.84 -8.69
C THR A 146 0.16 3.79 -7.75
N VAL A 147 -0.32 3.68 -6.50
CA VAL A 147 0.14 2.65 -5.55
C VAL A 147 -0.09 1.24 -6.09
N GLN A 148 -1.24 0.98 -6.69
CA GLN A 148 -1.56 -0.31 -7.31
C GLN A 148 -0.66 -0.64 -8.51
N ASP A 149 -0.34 0.36 -9.36
CA ASP A 149 0.63 0.16 -10.46
C ASP A 149 2.00 -0.20 -9.90
N TYR A 150 2.48 0.56 -8.91
CA TYR A 150 3.75 0.28 -8.27
C TYR A 150 3.79 -1.10 -7.63
N ARG A 151 2.71 -1.55 -6.96
CA ARG A 151 2.61 -2.92 -6.43
C ARG A 151 2.70 -3.97 -7.53
N SER A 152 2.01 -3.76 -8.66
CA SER A 152 2.12 -4.65 -9.83
C SER A 152 3.56 -4.73 -10.33
N THR A 153 4.18 -3.58 -10.60
CA THR A 153 5.56 -3.51 -11.11
C THR A 153 6.57 -4.10 -10.13
N TYR A 154 6.39 -3.86 -8.83
CA TYR A 154 7.25 -4.41 -7.79
C TYR A 154 7.22 -5.94 -7.76
N ASN A 155 6.02 -6.51 -7.89
CA ASN A 155 5.85 -7.96 -8.03
C ASN A 155 6.44 -8.49 -9.35
N ASP A 156 6.27 -7.77 -10.46
CA ASP A 156 6.84 -8.13 -11.77
C ASP A 156 8.37 -8.20 -11.70
N ILE A 157 9.01 -7.22 -11.07
CA ILE A 157 10.46 -7.17 -10.88
C ILE A 157 10.93 -8.35 -10.03
N ARG A 158 10.22 -8.66 -8.95
CA ARG A 158 10.54 -9.81 -8.08
C ARG A 158 10.47 -11.13 -8.84
N ASP A 159 9.40 -11.34 -9.59
CA ASP A 159 9.18 -12.57 -10.37
C ASP A 159 10.19 -12.69 -11.53
N TRP A 160 10.55 -11.58 -12.15
CA TRP A 160 11.65 -11.51 -13.12
C TRP A 160 12.98 -11.89 -12.46
N LEU A 161 13.37 -11.25 -11.36
CA LEU A 161 14.64 -11.51 -10.68
C LEU A 161 14.77 -12.97 -10.21
N ARG A 162 13.67 -13.55 -9.71
CA ARG A 162 13.64 -14.97 -9.32
C ARG A 162 13.87 -15.90 -10.51
N ARG A 163 13.32 -15.57 -11.69
CA ARG A 163 13.51 -16.34 -12.92
C ARG A 163 14.95 -16.24 -13.40
N GLU A 164 15.53 -15.04 -13.44
CA GLU A 164 16.94 -14.81 -13.80
C GLU A 164 17.89 -15.62 -12.91
N LYS A 165 17.70 -15.59 -11.58
CA LYS A 165 18.51 -16.40 -10.65
C LYS A 165 18.37 -17.92 -10.83
N SER A 166 17.32 -18.40 -11.50
CA SER A 166 17.04 -19.82 -11.72
C SER A 166 17.37 -20.33 -13.14
N GLY A 167 17.64 -19.43 -14.09
CA GLY A 167 17.89 -19.76 -15.49
C GLY A 167 19.38 -20.03 -15.79
N THR A 168 19.65 -20.91 -16.75
CA THR A 168 21.00 -21.22 -17.27
C THR A 168 21.57 -20.14 -18.20
N ALA A 169 20.81 -19.10 -18.52
CA ALA A 169 21.22 -17.98 -19.35
C ALA A 169 21.29 -16.71 -18.49
N SER A 170 22.22 -16.68 -17.54
CA SER A 170 22.68 -15.42 -16.99
C SER A 170 23.45 -14.71 -18.10
N GLU A 171 22.75 -13.98 -18.98
CA GLU A 171 23.42 -12.82 -19.59
C GLU A 171 23.80 -11.94 -18.40
N GLU A 172 25.11 -11.75 -18.21
CA GLU A 172 25.74 -11.22 -17.01
C GLU A 172 25.09 -9.88 -16.59
N SER A 173 24.09 -9.96 -15.70
CA SER A 173 23.69 -8.77 -14.96
C SER A 173 24.91 -8.29 -14.19
N THR A 174 25.35 -7.08 -14.52
CA THR A 174 26.43 -6.39 -13.81
C THR A 174 25.93 -5.68 -12.56
N ILE A 175 24.62 -5.76 -12.29
CA ILE A 175 23.97 -5.10 -11.17
C ILE A 175 23.82 -6.11 -10.04
N ASP A 176 24.51 -5.83 -8.94
CA ASP A 176 24.32 -6.58 -7.70
C ASP A 176 22.91 -6.33 -7.14
N TRP A 177 22.20 -7.38 -6.71
CA TRP A 177 20.86 -7.30 -6.13
C TRP A 177 20.82 -7.74 -4.66
N ASP A 178 21.95 -8.11 -4.07
CA ASP A 178 22.01 -8.72 -2.73
C ASP A 178 21.62 -7.74 -1.61
N ASP A 179 21.68 -6.43 -1.89
CA ASP A 179 21.24 -5.36 -1.00
C ASP A 179 19.74 -5.00 -1.14
N VAL A 180 18.99 -5.73 -1.97
CA VAL A 180 17.54 -5.53 -2.15
C VAL A 180 16.78 -6.63 -1.41
N VAL A 181 16.02 -6.24 -0.38
CA VAL A 181 15.09 -7.12 0.33
C VAL A 181 13.66 -6.79 -0.11
N PHE A 182 12.92 -7.80 -0.58
CA PHE A 182 11.53 -7.63 -0.99
C PHE A 182 10.56 -7.77 0.18
N GLU A 183 9.62 -6.84 0.32
CA GLU A 183 8.66 -6.76 1.42
C GLU A 183 7.45 -7.71 1.25
N ILE A 184 7.71 -9.01 1.15
CA ILE A 184 6.71 -10.03 0.82
C ILE A 184 5.59 -10.10 1.87
N ASP A 185 5.94 -10.02 3.15
CA ASP A 185 4.97 -10.14 4.24
C ASP A 185 4.03 -8.94 4.29
N LEU A 186 4.55 -7.74 3.99
CA LEU A 186 3.73 -6.53 3.88
C LEU A 186 2.74 -6.65 2.73
N LEU A 187 3.20 -7.08 1.56
CA LEU A 187 2.35 -7.26 0.39
C LEU A 187 1.25 -8.30 0.64
N LYS A 188 1.58 -9.43 1.27
CA LYS A 188 0.58 -10.45 1.66
C LYS A 188 -0.46 -9.92 2.64
N SER A 189 -0.04 -9.12 3.62
CA SER A 189 -0.97 -8.60 4.65
C SER A 189 -2.00 -7.63 4.09
N GLN A 190 -1.71 -7.01 2.94
CA GLN A 190 -2.57 -6.04 2.26
C GLN A 190 -3.24 -6.64 1.00
N GLU A 191 -3.19 -7.96 0.83
CA GLU A 191 -3.85 -8.63 -0.30
C GLU A 191 -5.38 -8.55 -0.18
N ILE A 192 -6.00 -8.06 -1.24
CA ILE A 192 -7.41 -8.30 -1.48
C ILE A 192 -7.64 -9.78 -1.81
N ASN A 193 -8.71 -10.35 -1.27
CA ASN A 193 -9.11 -11.72 -1.57
C ASN A 193 -9.75 -11.81 -2.96
N LEU A 194 -9.82 -13.04 -3.48
CA LEU A 194 -10.44 -13.30 -4.78
C LEU A 194 -11.90 -12.85 -4.81
N ASP A 195 -12.65 -13.09 -3.73
CA ASP A 195 -14.06 -12.70 -3.62
C ASP A 195 -14.27 -11.19 -3.84
N PHE A 196 -13.37 -10.35 -3.33
CA PHE A 196 -13.41 -8.90 -3.56
C PHE A 196 -13.09 -8.54 -5.01
N ILE A 197 -12.17 -9.26 -5.65
CA ILE A 197 -11.88 -9.06 -7.09
C ILE A 197 -13.12 -9.43 -7.93
N LEU A 198 -13.82 -10.50 -7.58
CA LEU A 198 -15.07 -10.91 -8.23
C LEU A 198 -16.20 -9.89 -8.01
N GLU A 199 -16.26 -9.28 -6.83
CA GLU A 199 -17.17 -8.16 -6.55
C GLU A 199 -16.84 -6.93 -7.41
N LEU A 200 -15.56 -6.57 -7.55
CA LEU A 200 -15.14 -5.47 -8.43
C LEU A 200 -15.53 -5.73 -9.89
N ILE A 201 -15.42 -6.97 -10.37
CA ILE A 201 -15.86 -7.35 -11.72
C ILE A 201 -17.33 -7.01 -11.94
N PHE A 202 -18.15 -7.38 -10.97
CA PHE A 202 -19.59 -7.12 -11.01
C PHE A 202 -19.94 -5.63 -10.96
N GLU A 203 -19.32 -4.88 -10.04
CA GLU A 203 -19.56 -3.45 -9.90
C GLU A 203 -19.11 -2.65 -11.13
N HIS A 204 -17.94 -2.97 -11.69
CA HIS A 204 -17.44 -2.31 -12.90
C HIS A 204 -18.28 -2.67 -14.13
N ASN A 205 -18.70 -3.93 -14.28
CA ASN A 205 -19.57 -4.32 -15.40
C ASN A 205 -20.89 -3.53 -15.37
N LYS A 206 -21.50 -3.35 -14.18
CA LYS A 206 -22.72 -2.54 -14.01
C LYS A 206 -22.55 -1.08 -14.43
N LYS A 207 -21.37 -0.50 -14.24
CA LYS A 207 -21.09 0.91 -14.54
C LYS A 207 -20.71 1.16 -16.00
N THR A 208 -19.81 0.34 -16.54
CA THR A 208 -19.13 0.65 -17.81
C THR A 208 -19.63 -0.21 -18.98
N LYS A 209 -20.09 -1.45 -18.72
CA LYS A 209 -20.47 -2.44 -19.75
C LYS A 209 -19.43 -2.63 -20.87
N ASP A 210 -18.15 -2.38 -20.56
CA ASP A 210 -17.05 -2.56 -21.49
C ASP A 210 -16.08 -3.61 -20.92
N LYS A 211 -16.01 -4.75 -21.60
CA LYS A 211 -15.17 -5.87 -21.16
C LYS A 211 -13.68 -5.55 -21.27
N ASP A 212 -13.25 -4.76 -22.26
CA ASP A 212 -11.82 -4.48 -22.48
C ASP A 212 -11.26 -3.58 -21.36
N THR A 213 -11.98 -2.51 -21.02
CA THR A 213 -11.63 -1.66 -19.88
C THR A 213 -11.68 -2.46 -18.57
N LEU A 214 -12.71 -3.29 -18.37
CA LEU A 214 -12.84 -4.14 -17.19
C LEU A 214 -11.64 -5.09 -17.04
N ILE A 215 -11.28 -5.81 -18.11
CA ILE A 215 -10.13 -6.73 -18.10
C ILE A 215 -8.84 -6.00 -17.76
N THR A 216 -8.64 -4.79 -18.30
CA THR A 216 -7.45 -4.00 -18.02
C THR A 216 -7.34 -3.63 -16.54
N GLU A 217 -8.43 -3.16 -15.94
CA GLU A 217 -8.46 -2.83 -14.51
C GLU A 217 -8.30 -4.08 -13.64
N ILE A 218 -9.01 -5.18 -13.94
CA ILE A 218 -8.94 -6.42 -13.15
C ILE A 218 -7.56 -7.09 -13.25
N ARG A 219 -6.92 -7.09 -14.42
CA ARG A 219 -5.54 -7.61 -14.57
C ARG A 219 -4.59 -6.88 -13.63
N ARG A 220 -4.68 -5.55 -13.57
CA ARG A 220 -3.86 -4.71 -12.70
C ARG A 220 -4.13 -5.00 -11.22
N VAL A 221 -5.39 -5.17 -10.84
CA VAL A 221 -5.83 -5.56 -9.48
C VAL A 221 -5.22 -6.93 -9.09
N ILE A 222 -5.31 -7.91 -9.99
CA ILE A 222 -4.77 -9.26 -9.76
C ILE A 222 -3.24 -9.25 -9.68
N ARG A 223 -2.56 -8.54 -10.57
CA ARG A 223 -1.07 -8.45 -10.59
C ARG A 223 -0.50 -7.74 -9.37
N ALA A 224 -1.24 -6.81 -8.77
CA ALA A 224 -0.85 -6.17 -7.52
C ALA A 224 -0.90 -7.13 -6.31
N SER A 225 -1.68 -8.23 -6.38
CA SER A 225 -1.83 -9.23 -5.32
C SER A 225 -0.93 -10.45 -5.57
N ILE A 226 0.06 -10.71 -4.71
CA ILE A 226 1.03 -11.82 -4.90
C ILE A 226 0.31 -13.17 -5.00
N GLY A 227 -0.67 -13.44 -4.13
CA GLY A 227 -1.41 -14.71 -4.07
C GLY A 227 -2.37 -14.97 -5.23
N ASN A 228 -2.78 -13.92 -5.95
CA ASN A 228 -3.78 -14.04 -7.02
C ASN A 228 -3.19 -13.96 -8.43
N ARG A 229 -1.92 -13.57 -8.61
CA ARG A 229 -1.28 -13.46 -9.94
C ARG A 229 -1.43 -14.71 -10.80
N ALA A 230 -1.25 -15.89 -10.20
CA ALA A 230 -1.37 -17.17 -10.93
C ALA A 230 -2.78 -17.44 -11.48
N LYS A 231 -3.80 -16.72 -10.99
CA LYS A 231 -5.19 -16.82 -11.43
C LYS A 231 -5.56 -15.78 -12.49
N GLU A 232 -4.61 -14.93 -12.94
CA GLU A 232 -4.88 -13.86 -13.90
C GLU A 232 -5.58 -14.40 -15.16
N SER A 233 -5.02 -15.42 -15.80
CA SER A 233 -5.62 -16.03 -16.99
C SER A 233 -7.03 -16.55 -16.71
N LEU A 234 -7.20 -17.32 -15.63
CA LEU A 234 -8.50 -17.87 -15.24
C LEU A 234 -9.58 -16.79 -15.05
N VAL A 235 -9.25 -15.68 -14.40
CA VAL A 235 -10.20 -14.57 -14.20
C VAL A 235 -10.48 -13.82 -15.50
N VAL A 236 -9.47 -13.63 -16.35
CA VAL A 236 -9.64 -13.00 -17.67
C VAL A 236 -10.53 -13.87 -18.57
N ASP A 237 -10.29 -15.18 -18.59
CA ASP A 237 -11.06 -16.14 -19.37
C ASP A 237 -12.51 -16.16 -18.88
N PHE A 238 -12.74 -16.14 -17.56
CA PHE A 238 -14.07 -15.99 -16.98
C PHE A 238 -14.80 -14.74 -17.47
N ILE A 239 -14.14 -13.57 -17.48
CA ILE A 239 -14.73 -12.32 -17.98
C ILE A 239 -15.07 -12.39 -19.47
N ASN A 240 -14.22 -13.03 -20.27
CA ASN A 240 -14.42 -13.16 -21.72
C ASN A 240 -15.58 -14.11 -22.03
N GLU A 241 -15.59 -15.29 -21.41
CA GLU A 241 -16.49 -16.40 -21.74
C GLU A 241 -17.86 -16.32 -21.06
N THR A 242 -17.97 -15.54 -19.98
CA THR A 242 -19.24 -15.38 -19.24
C THR A 242 -20.02 -14.16 -19.73
N ASP A 243 -21.33 -14.31 -19.85
CA ASP A 243 -22.24 -13.18 -20.00
C ASP A 243 -22.48 -12.51 -18.63
N LEU A 244 -21.69 -11.49 -18.33
CA LEU A 244 -21.71 -10.78 -17.05
C LEU A 244 -23.04 -10.05 -16.79
N ASP A 245 -23.86 -9.79 -17.81
CA ASP A 245 -25.18 -9.14 -17.63
C ASP A 245 -26.22 -10.11 -17.03
N THR A 246 -25.95 -11.42 -17.05
CA THR A 246 -26.83 -12.44 -16.43
C THR A 246 -26.61 -12.57 -14.93
N LEU A 247 -25.49 -12.06 -14.41
CA LEU A 247 -25.13 -12.13 -13.00
C LEU A 247 -25.93 -11.08 -12.23
N GLN A 248 -26.74 -11.51 -11.25
CA GLN A 248 -27.68 -10.62 -10.57
C GLN A 248 -27.10 -9.95 -9.33
N ASP A 249 -26.21 -10.66 -8.63
CA ASP A 249 -25.59 -10.24 -7.39
C ASP A 249 -24.19 -10.83 -7.20
N LYS A 250 -23.52 -10.40 -6.14
CA LYS A 250 -22.18 -10.86 -5.76
C LYS A 250 -22.10 -12.38 -5.58
N ALA A 251 -23.11 -13.00 -4.98
CA ALA A 251 -23.10 -14.44 -4.72
C ALA A 251 -23.14 -15.22 -6.05
N ASN A 252 -23.98 -14.80 -6.99
CA ASN A 252 -24.05 -15.40 -8.32
C ASN A 252 -22.73 -15.29 -9.09
N VAL A 253 -22.00 -14.17 -8.96
CA VAL A 253 -20.70 -14.00 -9.62
C VAL A 253 -19.69 -15.00 -9.04
N ILE A 254 -19.66 -15.13 -7.71
CA ILE A 254 -18.76 -16.04 -7.01
C ILE A 254 -19.06 -17.49 -7.39
N ASP A 255 -20.33 -17.90 -7.32
CA ASP A 255 -20.75 -19.26 -7.67
C ASP A 255 -20.44 -19.57 -9.14
N SER A 256 -20.75 -18.64 -10.05
CA SER A 256 -20.48 -18.82 -11.49
C SER A 256 -18.99 -18.94 -11.77
N PHE A 257 -18.16 -18.15 -11.09
CA PHE A 257 -16.70 -18.25 -11.22
C PHE A 257 -16.18 -19.62 -10.74
N PHE A 258 -16.66 -20.11 -9.60
CA PHE A 258 -16.25 -21.43 -9.10
C PHE A 258 -16.74 -22.58 -9.97
N VAL A 259 -17.90 -22.45 -10.62
CA VAL A 259 -18.38 -23.42 -11.62
C VAL A 259 -17.51 -23.38 -12.88
N PHE A 260 -17.11 -22.19 -13.33
CA PHE A 260 -16.21 -22.02 -14.47
C PHE A 260 -14.80 -22.59 -14.22
N ALA A 261 -14.32 -22.50 -12.98
CA ALA A 261 -12.97 -22.92 -12.59
C ALA A 261 -12.81 -24.43 -12.31
N GLN A 262 -13.90 -25.22 -12.37
CA GLN A 262 -13.89 -26.69 -12.21
C GLN A 262 -13.50 -27.40 -13.51
#